data_AF-A0A807ZHB3-F1
#
_entry.id   AF-A0A807ZHB3-F1
#
_cell.length_a   1.000
_cell.length_b   1.000
_cell.length_c   1.000
_cell.angle_alpha   90.00
_cell.angle_beta   90.00
_cell.angle_gamma   90.00
#
_symmetry.space_group_name_H-M   'P 1'
#
loop_
_entity.id
_entity.type
_entity.pdbx_description
1 polymer ?
#
loop_
_entity_poly.entity_id
_entity_poly.type
_entity_poly.pdbx_seq_one_letter_code
_entity_poly.pdbx_strand_id
1 'polypeptide(L)'
;MKIVLCITALLLCGFYLSRYVFDHPPLRGMGQGGTASMPVLVSRARPVVTFAPAKDMRLIAAGWCSLSPETRLSVPGNGRLWFSAYKNDVSLLITALAETEVPWLWEAAHHSSFPVLRGGATPYKGETLHETLYTLTADADPFYPLQAAVKDTTSLVYRAKLLLNFQNMQVIVEYREPINQEQTRGIAYDLPYLNAFQERGRTACSIVLPGKSNGDVLPRRIDKIPVADKAISRIKLSRWTGEMQRRGSL
;
A
#
# COMPACT_ATOMS: atom_id res chain seq x y z
N MET A 1 19.18 -52.25 -14.80
CA MET A 1 19.23 -51.68 -13.43
C MET A 1 19.92 -50.31 -13.34
N LYS A 2 21.11 -50.10 -13.95
CA LYS A 2 21.83 -48.81 -13.90
C LYS A 2 21.08 -47.62 -14.51
N ILE A 3 20.42 -47.82 -15.66
CA ILE A 3 19.67 -46.76 -16.36
C ILE A 3 18.47 -46.26 -15.53
N VAL A 4 17.75 -47.19 -14.90
CA VAL A 4 16.61 -46.86 -14.02
C VAL A 4 17.08 -46.00 -12.84
N LEU A 5 18.18 -46.39 -12.20
CA LEU A 5 18.80 -45.64 -11.09
C LEU A 5 19.21 -44.21 -11.49
N CYS A 6 19.77 -44.03 -12.69
CA CYS A 6 20.12 -42.69 -13.20
C CYS A 6 18.88 -41.82 -13.46
N ILE A 7 17.80 -42.40 -14.01
CA ILE A 7 16.54 -41.67 -14.24
C ILE A 7 15.89 -41.28 -12.90
N THR A 8 15.88 -42.18 -11.90
CA THR A 8 15.32 -41.86 -10.58
C THR A 8 16.14 -40.76 -9.88
N ALA A 9 17.47 -40.80 -9.98
CA ALA A 9 18.34 -39.77 -9.43
C ALA A 9 18.12 -38.40 -10.10
N LEU A 10 17.93 -38.37 -11.42
CA LEU A 10 17.64 -37.13 -12.16
C LEU A 10 16.26 -36.55 -11.79
N LEU A 11 15.24 -37.38 -11.61
CA LEU A 11 13.92 -36.93 -11.17
C LEU A 11 13.95 -36.41 -9.72
N LEU A 12 14.67 -37.07 -8.82
CA LEU A 12 14.88 -36.60 -7.44
C LEU A 12 15.65 -35.28 -7.40
N CYS A 13 16.70 -35.15 -8.22
CA CYS A 13 17.47 -33.91 -8.33
C CYS A 13 16.62 -32.78 -8.93
N GLY A 14 15.83 -33.07 -9.97
CA GLY A 14 14.88 -32.13 -10.56
C GLY A 14 13.79 -31.68 -9.58
N PHE A 15 13.25 -32.59 -8.77
CA PHE A 15 12.28 -32.27 -7.71
C PHE A 15 12.90 -31.44 -6.57
N TYR A 16 14.14 -31.75 -6.20
CA TYR A 16 14.87 -31.01 -5.16
C TYR A 16 15.25 -29.59 -5.64
N LEU A 17 15.73 -29.47 -6.88
CA LEU A 17 16.02 -28.19 -7.53
C LEU A 17 14.74 -27.38 -7.77
N SER A 18 13.63 -28.02 -8.13
CA SER A 18 12.35 -27.33 -8.30
C SER A 18 11.88 -26.73 -6.98
N ARG A 19 12.07 -27.41 -5.85
CA ARG A 19 11.79 -26.81 -4.53
C ARG A 19 12.62 -25.55 -4.30
N TYR A 20 13.92 -25.56 -4.59
CA TYR A 20 14.76 -24.37 -4.49
C TYR A 20 14.31 -23.21 -5.40
N VAL A 21 13.84 -23.49 -6.62
CA VAL A 21 13.35 -22.47 -7.56
C VAL A 21 11.97 -21.92 -7.15
N PHE A 22 11.12 -22.74 -6.53
CA PHE A 22 9.79 -22.32 -6.07
C PHE A 22 9.76 -21.76 -4.63
N ASP A 23 10.77 -22.04 -3.81
CA ASP A 23 10.82 -21.63 -2.39
C ASP A 23 11.40 -20.23 -2.18
N HIS A 24 11.75 -19.48 -3.23
CA HIS A 24 12.03 -18.05 -3.07
C HIS A 24 10.72 -17.30 -2.80
N PRO A 25 10.52 -16.74 -1.59
CA PRO A 25 9.29 -15.99 -1.31
C PRO A 25 9.19 -14.82 -2.29
N PRO A 26 7.97 -14.42 -2.69
CA PRO A 26 7.81 -13.27 -3.55
C PRO A 26 8.45 -12.03 -2.90
N LEU A 27 8.99 -11.14 -3.73
CA LEU A 27 9.57 -9.88 -3.23
C LEU A 27 8.52 -9.03 -2.53
N ARG A 28 7.26 -9.14 -2.96
CA ARG A 28 6.11 -8.47 -2.37
C ARG A 28 4.99 -9.48 -2.13
N GLY A 29 4.41 -9.46 -0.94
CA GLY A 29 3.35 -10.39 -0.60
C GLY A 29 2.80 -10.17 0.80
N MET A 30 1.94 -11.08 1.23
CA MET A 30 1.42 -11.10 2.60
C MET A 30 2.38 -11.89 3.48
N GLY A 31 2.91 -11.26 4.51
CA GLY A 31 3.73 -11.94 5.51
C GLY A 31 3.01 -12.03 6.84
N GLN A 32 3.13 -13.18 7.52
CA GLN A 32 2.61 -13.40 8.87
C GLN A 32 3.75 -13.80 9.82
N GLY A 33 3.83 -13.14 10.97
CA GLY A 33 4.95 -13.25 11.91
C GLY A 33 5.96 -12.09 11.81
N GLY A 34 6.91 -12.01 12.74
CA GLY A 34 7.76 -10.82 12.92
C GLY A 34 7.12 -9.82 13.89
N THR A 35 7.10 -8.53 13.55
CA THR A 35 6.51 -7.45 14.40
C THR A 35 4.99 -7.37 14.38
N ALA A 36 4.30 -8.10 13.49
CA ALA A 36 2.86 -8.02 13.30
C ALA A 36 2.14 -9.28 13.82
N SER A 37 1.03 -9.09 14.54
CA SER A 37 0.18 -10.17 15.06
C SER A 37 -0.76 -10.78 14.02
N MET A 38 -0.81 -10.22 12.82
CA MET A 38 -1.68 -10.62 11.71
C MET A 38 -0.95 -10.51 10.38
N PRO A 39 -1.48 -11.08 9.28
CA PRO A 39 -0.85 -10.94 7.97
C PRO A 39 -0.82 -9.47 7.52
N VAL A 40 0.36 -9.01 7.10
CA VAL A 40 0.61 -7.65 6.62
C VAL A 40 1.30 -7.65 5.26
N LEU A 41 1.12 -6.56 4.50
CA LEU A 41 1.89 -6.36 3.27
C LEU A 41 3.38 -6.21 3.61
N VAL A 42 4.21 -6.97 2.91
CA VAL A 42 5.66 -6.97 3.07
C VAL A 42 6.31 -6.80 1.71
N SER A 43 7.33 -5.95 1.64
CA SER A 43 8.26 -5.85 0.52
C SER A 43 9.69 -6.08 1.00
N ARG A 44 10.35 -7.09 0.43
CA ARG A 44 11.79 -7.35 0.59
C ARG A 44 12.64 -6.70 -0.49
N ALA A 45 12.02 -6.00 -1.46
CA ALA A 45 12.77 -5.13 -2.36
C ALA A 45 13.51 -4.07 -1.54
N ARG A 46 14.57 -3.46 -2.08
CA ARG A 46 15.32 -2.41 -1.37
C ARG A 46 14.72 -1.03 -1.70
N PRO A 47 14.37 -0.20 -0.70
CA PRO A 47 14.41 -0.49 0.75
C PRO A 47 13.29 -1.45 1.18
N VAL A 48 13.58 -2.25 2.21
CA VAL A 48 12.61 -3.18 2.79
C VAL A 48 11.50 -2.39 3.47
N VAL A 49 10.25 -2.79 3.26
CA VAL A 49 9.07 -2.14 3.85
C VAL A 49 8.11 -3.17 4.39
N THR A 50 7.54 -2.91 5.57
CA THR A 50 6.34 -3.57 6.07
C THR A 50 5.49 -2.59 6.88
N PHE A 51 4.36 -3.04 7.39
CA PHE A 51 3.38 -2.24 8.10
C PHE A 51 3.05 -2.90 9.44
N ALA A 52 2.73 -2.07 10.43
CA ALA A 52 2.22 -2.51 11.72
C ALA A 52 0.89 -1.81 11.99
N PRO A 53 -0.23 -2.36 11.49
CA PRO A 53 -1.57 -1.92 11.86
C PRO A 53 -1.82 -2.02 13.38
N ALA A 54 -2.71 -1.18 13.90
CA ALA A 54 -3.17 -1.25 15.28
C ALA A 54 -3.85 -2.60 15.57
N LYS A 55 -3.85 -3.03 16.85
CA LYS A 55 -4.28 -4.38 17.24
C LYS A 55 -5.75 -4.68 16.94
N ASP A 56 -6.59 -3.66 16.91
CA ASP A 56 -8.02 -3.73 16.64
C ASP A 56 -8.36 -3.76 15.14
N MET A 57 -7.40 -3.43 14.28
CA MET A 57 -7.55 -3.50 12.82
C MET A 57 -7.52 -4.95 12.37
N ARG A 58 -8.57 -5.43 11.70
CA ARG A 58 -8.63 -6.80 11.17
C ARG A 58 -8.48 -6.78 9.66
N LEU A 59 -7.60 -7.62 9.11
CA LEU A 59 -7.45 -7.78 7.66
C LEU A 59 -8.78 -8.25 7.05
N ILE A 60 -9.27 -7.52 6.04
CA ILE A 60 -10.51 -7.85 5.31
C ILE A 60 -10.27 -8.14 3.83
N ALA A 61 -9.21 -7.58 3.24
CA ALA A 61 -8.87 -7.81 1.84
C ALA A 61 -7.38 -7.54 1.59
N ALA A 62 -6.83 -8.18 0.57
CA ALA A 62 -5.53 -7.83 0.00
C ALA A 62 -5.55 -8.13 -1.49
N GLY A 63 -4.80 -7.36 -2.28
CA GLY A 63 -4.80 -7.52 -3.72
C GLY A 63 -3.65 -6.79 -4.39
N TRP A 64 -3.36 -7.18 -5.63
CA TRP A 64 -2.47 -6.43 -6.50
C TRP A 64 -3.14 -6.09 -7.83
N CYS A 65 -2.74 -4.98 -8.43
CA CYS A 65 -3.28 -4.50 -9.70
C CYS A 65 -2.21 -3.73 -10.48
N SER A 66 -2.24 -3.83 -11.80
CA SER A 66 -1.53 -2.89 -12.67
C SER A 66 -2.20 -1.51 -12.63
N LEU A 67 -1.39 -0.46 -12.71
CA LEU A 67 -1.82 0.93 -12.70
C LEU A 67 -1.49 1.57 -14.05
N SER A 68 -2.34 2.52 -14.44
CA SER A 68 -2.06 3.42 -15.57
C SER A 68 -2.36 4.86 -15.17
N PRO A 69 -1.54 5.45 -14.29
CA PRO A 69 -1.79 6.80 -13.80
C PRO A 69 -1.63 7.85 -14.89
N GLU A 70 -2.27 8.99 -14.68
CA GLU A 70 -2.08 10.16 -15.52
C GLU A 70 -0.64 10.68 -15.39
N THR A 71 -0.18 11.33 -16.46
CA THR A 71 1.13 11.96 -16.52
C THR A 71 0.96 13.37 -17.06
N ARG A 72 1.91 14.26 -16.74
CA ARG A 72 1.95 15.64 -17.27
C ARG A 72 2.00 15.73 -18.79
N LEU A 73 2.35 14.64 -19.47
CA LEU A 73 2.47 14.56 -20.92
C LEU A 73 1.26 13.88 -21.58
N SER A 74 0.18 13.63 -20.84
CA SER A 74 -1.05 12.98 -21.31
C SER A 74 -0.84 11.57 -21.89
N VAL A 75 0.29 10.93 -21.57
CA VAL A 75 0.55 9.52 -21.90
C VAL A 75 0.31 8.69 -20.64
N PRO A 76 -0.34 7.52 -20.69
CA PRO A 76 -0.51 6.71 -19.49
C PRO A 76 0.84 6.25 -18.93
N GLY A 77 1.03 6.43 -17.63
CA GLY A 77 2.12 5.82 -16.88
C GLY A 77 1.94 4.30 -16.79
N ASN A 78 2.96 3.59 -16.29
CA ASN A 78 2.87 2.17 -16.06
C ASN A 78 3.49 1.80 -14.70
N GLY A 79 2.73 1.06 -13.91
CA GLY A 79 3.15 0.62 -12.59
C GLY A 79 2.27 -0.49 -12.03
N ARG A 80 2.57 -0.90 -10.79
CA ARG A 80 1.82 -1.92 -10.07
C ARG A 80 1.56 -1.46 -8.64
N LEU A 81 0.40 -1.80 -8.13
CA LEU A 81 -0.01 -1.59 -6.75
C LEU A 81 -0.17 -2.94 -6.06
N TRP A 82 0.33 -3.05 -4.85
CA TRP A 82 -0.05 -4.07 -3.87
C TRP A 82 -0.70 -3.36 -2.69
N PHE A 83 -1.82 -3.87 -2.20
CA PHE A 83 -2.50 -3.30 -1.05
C PHE A 83 -3.01 -4.38 -0.09
N SER A 84 -3.20 -3.97 1.15
CA SER A 84 -3.98 -4.68 2.16
C SER A 84 -4.93 -3.69 2.83
N ALA A 85 -6.17 -4.13 3.05
CA ALA A 85 -7.23 -3.37 3.68
C ALA A 85 -7.59 -4.03 5.01
N TYR A 86 -7.67 -3.20 6.05
CA TYR A 86 -8.02 -3.59 7.40
C TYR A 86 -9.19 -2.75 7.89
N LYS A 87 -9.99 -3.32 8.78
CA LYS A 87 -11.18 -2.67 9.29
C LYS A 87 -11.35 -2.95 10.79
N ASN A 88 -11.87 -1.96 11.51
CA ASN A 88 -12.48 -2.12 12.82
C ASN A 88 -13.95 -1.62 12.77
N ASP A 89 -14.59 -1.43 13.90
CA ASP A 89 -16.01 -1.04 13.95
C ASP A 89 -16.28 0.35 13.36
N VAL A 90 -15.28 1.22 13.32
CA VAL A 90 -15.43 2.64 12.96
C VAL A 90 -14.75 2.99 11.64
N SER A 91 -13.65 2.33 11.31
CA SER A 91 -12.68 2.85 10.35
C SER A 91 -12.16 1.80 9.38
N LEU A 92 -11.68 2.30 8.23
CA LEU A 92 -11.01 1.52 7.20
C LEU A 92 -9.57 2.02 7.09
N LEU A 93 -8.62 1.08 7.16
CA LEU A 93 -7.20 1.32 6.98
C LEU A 93 -6.73 0.61 5.71
N ILE A 94 -6.09 1.34 4.81
CA ILE A 94 -5.43 0.80 3.62
C ILE A 94 -3.93 1.00 3.77
N THR A 95 -3.16 -0.06 3.56
CA THR A 95 -1.71 0.04 3.37
C THR A 95 -1.37 -0.42 1.98
N ALA A 96 -0.51 0.30 1.28
CA ALA A 96 -0.17 0.00 -0.09
C ALA A 96 1.28 0.32 -0.44
N LEU A 97 1.77 -0.42 -1.43
CA LEU A 97 3.04 -0.21 -2.10
C LEU A 97 2.76 -0.08 -3.59
N ALA A 98 3.18 1.02 -4.19
CA ALA A 98 3.09 1.26 -5.62
C ALA A 98 4.49 1.33 -6.21
N GLU A 99 4.75 0.59 -7.28
CA GLU A 99 6.02 0.60 -8.00
C GLU A 99 5.79 1.05 -9.43
N THR A 100 6.70 1.88 -9.95
CA THR A 100 6.71 2.28 -11.35
C THR A 100 7.50 1.28 -12.20
N GLU A 101 7.14 1.17 -13.48
CA GLU A 101 7.98 0.52 -14.48
C GLU A 101 8.84 1.59 -15.18
N VAL A 102 10.09 1.27 -15.53
CA VAL A 102 10.95 2.18 -16.30
C VAL A 102 10.23 2.57 -17.60
N PRO A 103 10.21 3.86 -18.00
CA PRO A 103 10.98 5.00 -17.48
C PRO A 103 10.22 5.90 -16.50
N TRP A 104 9.16 5.42 -15.85
CA TRP A 104 8.29 6.26 -15.01
C TRP A 104 8.82 6.43 -13.59
N LEU A 105 8.57 7.60 -13.01
CA LEU A 105 8.80 7.92 -11.61
C LEU A 105 7.49 8.45 -11.03
N TRP A 106 7.23 8.20 -9.75
CA TRP A 106 6.14 8.86 -9.04
C TRP A 106 6.42 10.35 -8.93
N GLU A 107 5.40 11.18 -9.10
CA GLU A 107 5.52 12.59 -8.77
C GLU A 107 5.78 12.80 -7.28
N ALA A 108 6.34 13.97 -6.94
CA ALA A 108 6.71 14.28 -5.57
C ALA A 108 5.53 14.09 -4.61
N ALA A 109 5.77 13.47 -3.45
CA ALA A 109 4.71 12.97 -2.58
C ALA A 109 3.78 14.05 -1.96
N HIS A 110 4.10 15.34 -2.13
CA HIS A 110 3.21 16.44 -1.77
C HIS A 110 2.07 16.65 -2.79
N HIS A 111 2.20 16.13 -4.02
CA HIS A 111 1.13 16.16 -5.01
C HIS A 111 -0.05 15.30 -4.54
N SER A 112 -1.21 15.93 -4.41
CA SER A 112 -2.40 15.33 -3.83
C SER A 112 -3.45 15.04 -4.89
N SER A 113 -3.90 13.79 -4.95
CA SER A 113 -4.94 13.33 -5.89
C SER A 113 -6.33 13.92 -5.63
N PHE A 114 -6.52 14.54 -4.47
CA PHE A 114 -7.78 15.06 -3.96
C PHE A 114 -7.56 16.42 -3.28
N PRO A 115 -8.57 17.31 -3.24
CA PRO A 115 -8.48 18.59 -2.55
C PRO A 115 -8.12 18.42 -1.08
N VAL A 116 -7.04 19.07 -0.66
CA VAL A 116 -6.45 18.91 0.68
C VAL A 116 -7.11 19.88 1.65
N LEU A 117 -7.56 19.38 2.80
CA LEU A 117 -7.98 20.19 3.95
C LEU A 117 -6.77 20.66 4.76
N ARG A 118 -5.79 19.75 4.95
CA ARG A 118 -4.54 20.04 5.65
C ARG A 118 -3.43 19.16 5.13
N GLY A 119 -2.23 19.72 5.01
CA GLY A 119 -1.04 18.97 4.60
C GLY A 119 0.15 19.31 5.48
N GLY A 120 1.10 18.39 5.56
CA GLY A 120 2.38 18.60 6.23
C GLY A 120 3.43 17.63 5.72
N ALA A 121 4.68 17.94 6.01
CA ALA A 121 5.80 17.05 5.76
C ALA A 121 6.67 16.99 7.02
N THR A 122 7.10 15.78 7.41
CA THR A 122 7.96 15.57 8.56
C THR A 122 9.08 14.57 8.23
N PRO A 123 10.27 14.70 8.85
CA PRO A 123 11.31 13.68 8.75
C PRO A 123 10.82 12.35 9.32
N TYR A 124 11.05 11.25 8.59
CA TYR A 124 10.62 9.91 8.97
C TYR A 124 11.64 8.85 8.58
N LYS A 125 12.41 8.37 9.56
CA LYS A 125 13.38 7.26 9.39
C LYS A 125 14.37 7.47 8.21
N GLY A 126 14.83 8.70 8.01
CA GLY A 126 15.75 9.07 6.93
C GLY A 126 15.09 9.50 5.63
N GLU A 127 13.76 9.44 5.55
CA GLU A 127 12.94 9.86 4.41
C GLU A 127 12.02 11.03 4.81
N THR A 128 11.26 11.58 3.87
CA THR A 128 10.25 12.62 4.14
C THR A 128 8.85 12.02 4.06
N LEU A 129 8.15 11.99 5.20
CA LEU A 129 6.75 11.57 5.27
C LEU A 129 5.84 12.75 4.95
N HIS A 130 5.02 12.60 3.91
CA HIS A 130 3.99 13.57 3.56
C HIS A 130 2.65 13.11 4.12
N GLU A 131 2.03 13.96 4.92
CA GLU A 131 0.76 13.69 5.57
C GLU A 131 -0.30 14.64 5.03
N THR A 132 -1.45 14.12 4.63
CA THR A 132 -2.58 14.92 4.14
C THR A 132 -3.89 14.47 4.76
N LEU A 133 -4.75 15.45 5.01
CA LEU A 133 -6.14 15.28 5.40
C LEU A 133 -7.04 15.75 4.26
N TYR A 134 -8.04 14.96 3.88
CA TYR A 134 -9.01 15.32 2.86
C TYR A 134 -10.32 14.56 3.05
N THR A 135 -11.36 14.97 2.34
CA THR A 135 -12.62 14.23 2.23
C THR A 135 -12.62 13.38 0.96
N LEU A 136 -13.18 12.18 1.05
CA LEU A 136 -13.28 11.25 -0.07
C LEU A 136 -14.71 10.75 -0.17
N THR A 137 -15.32 11.00 -1.32
CA THR A 137 -16.67 10.53 -1.65
C THR A 137 -16.64 9.10 -2.19
N ALA A 138 -17.77 8.39 -2.08
CA ALA A 138 -17.88 6.99 -2.52
C ALA A 138 -17.62 6.80 -4.03
N ASP A 139 -17.97 7.79 -4.86
CA ASP A 139 -17.72 7.77 -6.30
C ASP A 139 -16.22 7.93 -6.63
N ALA A 140 -15.45 8.64 -5.81
CA ALA A 140 -14.01 8.80 -5.98
C ALA A 140 -13.19 7.65 -5.34
N ASP A 141 -13.77 6.90 -4.41
CA ASP A 141 -13.06 5.88 -3.64
C ASP A 141 -12.94 4.52 -4.40
N PRO A 142 -11.72 4.03 -4.69
CA PRO A 142 -11.53 2.69 -5.25
C PRO A 142 -11.88 1.56 -4.28
N PHE A 143 -11.81 1.78 -2.97
CA PHE A 143 -12.04 0.77 -1.94
C PHE A 143 -13.44 0.82 -1.33
N TYR A 144 -14.34 1.64 -1.89
CA TYR A 144 -15.74 1.71 -1.47
C TYR A 144 -16.43 0.33 -1.42
N PRO A 145 -16.20 -0.63 -2.34
CA PRO A 145 -16.79 -1.96 -2.25
C PRO A 145 -16.40 -2.75 -0.98
N LEU A 146 -15.30 -2.39 -0.32
CA LEU A 146 -14.86 -3.02 0.93
C LEU A 146 -15.55 -2.43 2.17
N GLN A 147 -16.31 -1.34 2.00
CA GLN A 147 -17.04 -0.68 3.08
C GLN A 147 -18.39 -1.38 3.32
N ALA A 148 -18.41 -2.37 4.22
CA ALA A 148 -19.63 -3.15 4.49
C ALA A 148 -20.72 -2.41 5.29
N ALA A 149 -20.41 -1.28 5.94
CA ALA A 149 -21.30 -0.69 6.96
C ALA A 149 -21.82 0.73 6.65
N VAL A 150 -21.24 1.42 5.66
CA VAL A 150 -21.54 2.85 5.45
C VAL A 150 -21.65 3.12 3.95
N LYS A 151 -22.76 2.67 3.37
CA LYS A 151 -23.09 3.03 2.01
C LYS A 151 -23.43 4.52 1.96
N ASP A 152 -22.90 5.18 0.92
CA ASP A 152 -23.26 6.54 0.50
C ASP A 152 -22.83 7.65 1.46
N THR A 153 -21.79 7.42 2.26
CA THR A 153 -21.18 8.45 3.12
C THR A 153 -19.80 8.87 2.66
N THR A 154 -19.54 10.17 2.70
CA THR A 154 -18.20 10.74 2.59
C THR A 154 -17.34 10.24 3.74
N SER A 155 -16.07 9.94 3.47
CA SER A 155 -15.08 9.64 4.50
C SER A 155 -14.17 10.85 4.73
N LEU A 156 -13.81 11.12 5.98
CA LEU A 156 -12.62 11.89 6.30
C LEU A 156 -11.42 10.95 6.22
N VAL A 157 -10.35 11.40 5.57
CA VAL A 157 -9.21 10.58 5.22
C VAL A 157 -7.93 11.21 5.73
N TYR A 158 -7.16 10.44 6.49
CA TYR A 158 -5.76 10.71 6.79
C TYR A 158 -4.92 9.85 5.86
N ARG A 159 -3.94 10.46 5.22
CA ARG A 159 -3.04 9.77 4.30
C ARG A 159 -1.60 10.12 4.62
N ALA A 160 -0.77 9.10 4.73
CA ALA A 160 0.67 9.22 4.83
C ALA A 160 1.32 8.62 3.57
N LYS A 161 2.21 9.36 2.93
CA LYS A 161 2.95 8.95 1.73
C LYS A 161 4.46 9.06 1.95
N LEU A 162 5.20 8.03 1.52
CA LEU A 162 6.66 8.05 1.39
C LEU A 162 7.04 7.72 -0.05
N LEU A 163 8.01 8.44 -0.62
CA LEU A 163 8.69 8.04 -1.83
C LEU A 163 10.02 7.39 -1.46
N LEU A 164 10.25 6.21 -2.01
CA LEU A 164 11.42 5.39 -1.77
C LEU A 164 12.07 5.02 -3.11
N ASN A 165 13.31 4.54 -3.05
CA ASN A 165 14.05 4.03 -4.21
C ASN A 165 14.08 5.04 -5.37
N PHE A 166 14.54 6.26 -5.10
CA PHE A 166 14.61 7.34 -6.09
C PHE A 166 13.28 7.59 -6.81
N GLN A 167 12.17 7.61 -6.07
CA GLN A 167 10.80 7.83 -6.55
C GLN A 167 10.21 6.71 -7.43
N ASN A 168 10.87 5.54 -7.54
CA ASN A 168 10.27 4.39 -8.22
C ASN A 168 9.25 3.65 -7.36
N MET A 169 9.33 3.82 -6.03
CA MET A 169 8.41 3.17 -5.09
C MET A 169 7.69 4.23 -4.25
N GLN A 170 6.38 4.07 -4.11
CA GLN A 170 5.56 4.87 -3.22
C GLN A 170 4.92 3.97 -2.16
N VAL A 171 5.09 4.33 -0.90
CA VAL A 171 4.37 3.73 0.24
C VAL A 171 3.19 4.63 0.56
N ILE A 172 2.00 4.05 0.72
CA ILE A 172 0.79 4.77 1.09
C ILE A 172 0.17 4.07 2.30
N VAL A 173 -0.14 4.86 3.32
CA VAL A 173 -1.04 4.45 4.41
C VAL A 173 -2.21 5.40 4.39
N GLU A 174 -3.43 4.88 4.42
CA GLU A 174 -4.64 5.67 4.37
C GLU A 174 -5.63 5.18 5.43
N TYR A 175 -5.93 6.04 6.40
CA TYR A 175 -6.89 5.80 7.46
C TYR A 175 -8.14 6.62 7.21
N ARG A 176 -9.31 6.00 7.38
CA ARG A 176 -10.59 6.59 6.98
C ARG A 176 -11.64 6.39 8.05
N GLU A 177 -12.39 7.44 8.33
CA GLU A 177 -13.59 7.40 9.16
C GLU A 177 -14.77 7.97 8.36
N PRO A 178 -15.96 7.36 8.41
CA PRO A 178 -17.16 7.94 7.82
C PRO A 178 -17.50 9.25 8.54
N ILE A 179 -17.93 10.25 7.77
CA ILE A 179 -18.46 11.51 8.30
C ILE A 179 -19.86 11.75 7.72
N ASN A 180 -20.71 12.39 8.52
CA ASN A 180 -22.04 12.76 8.06
C ASN A 180 -22.03 14.04 7.19
N GLN A 181 -23.18 14.37 6.63
CA GLN A 181 -23.31 15.52 5.72
C GLN A 181 -23.08 16.86 6.44
N GLU A 182 -23.48 16.99 7.70
CA GLU A 182 -23.27 18.19 8.51
C GLU A 182 -21.79 18.43 8.77
N GLN A 183 -21.07 17.39 9.20
CA GLN A 183 -19.62 17.41 9.37
C GLN A 183 -18.93 17.81 8.06
N THR A 184 -19.33 17.24 6.92
CA THR A 184 -18.71 17.54 5.62
C THR A 184 -18.67 19.04 5.29
N ARG A 185 -19.68 19.82 5.72
CA ARG A 185 -19.76 21.27 5.44
C ARG A 185 -18.83 22.12 6.31
N GLY A 186 -18.55 21.69 7.53
CA GLY A 186 -17.81 22.47 8.54
C GLY A 186 -16.42 21.92 8.90
N ILE A 187 -16.11 20.68 8.54
CA ILE A 187 -14.93 19.96 9.03
C ILE A 187 -13.60 20.66 8.71
N ALA A 188 -13.55 21.43 7.62
CA ALA A 188 -12.38 22.21 7.24
C ALA A 188 -11.95 23.24 8.30
N TYR A 189 -12.91 23.70 9.13
CA TYR A 189 -12.70 24.73 10.13
C TYR A 189 -12.60 24.18 11.56
N ASP A 190 -12.88 22.88 11.77
CA ASP A 190 -12.80 22.22 13.07
C ASP A 190 -11.37 21.69 13.33
N LEU A 191 -10.46 22.61 13.66
CA LEU A 191 -9.06 22.29 13.92
C LEU A 191 -8.86 21.25 15.04
N PRO A 192 -9.56 21.33 16.20
CA PRO A 192 -9.47 20.30 17.23
C PRO A 192 -9.82 18.90 16.71
N TYR A 193 -10.90 18.78 15.95
CA TYR A 193 -11.30 17.49 15.37
C TYR A 193 -10.28 16.98 14.36
N LEU A 194 -9.80 17.82 13.44
CA LEU A 194 -8.81 17.45 12.43
C LEU A 194 -7.49 16.99 13.06
N ASN A 195 -7.03 17.66 14.12
CA ASN A 195 -5.83 17.26 14.87
C ASN A 195 -6.03 15.89 15.54
N ALA A 196 -7.16 15.69 16.23
CA ALA A 196 -7.47 14.42 16.87
C ALA A 196 -7.59 13.27 15.86
N PHE A 197 -8.21 13.52 14.70
CA PHE A 197 -8.31 12.57 13.61
C PHE A 197 -6.95 12.21 13.01
N GLN A 198 -6.06 13.20 12.81
CA GLN A 198 -4.70 12.97 12.33
C GLN A 198 -3.90 12.05 13.28
N GLU A 199 -4.01 12.26 14.60
CA GLU A 199 -3.37 11.40 15.59
C GLU A 199 -3.93 9.97 15.61
N ARG A 200 -5.24 9.80 15.39
CA ARG A 200 -5.84 8.46 15.19
C ARG A 200 -5.26 7.79 13.94
N GLY A 201 -5.15 8.53 12.83
CA GLY A 201 -4.54 8.04 11.60
C GLY A 201 -3.07 7.61 11.77
N ARG A 202 -2.26 8.38 12.49
CA ARG A 202 -0.87 8.04 12.84
C ARG A 202 -0.78 6.78 13.71
N THR A 203 -1.72 6.64 14.64
CA THR A 203 -1.77 5.49 15.57
C THR A 203 -2.31 4.23 14.92
N ALA A 204 -3.16 4.35 13.89
CA ALA A 204 -3.79 3.23 13.20
C ALA A 204 -2.79 2.32 12.48
N CYS A 205 -1.66 2.86 12.02
CA CYS A 205 -0.62 2.06 11.38
C CYS A 205 0.75 2.74 11.39
N SER A 206 1.79 2.00 11.78
CA SER A 206 3.18 2.42 11.61
C SER A 206 3.80 1.84 10.34
N ILE A 207 4.53 2.66 9.58
CA ILE A 207 5.37 2.19 8.47
C ILE A 207 6.71 1.70 9.04
N VAL A 208 7.07 0.46 8.76
CA VAL A 208 8.31 -0.14 9.23
C VAL A 208 9.28 -0.23 8.05
N LEU A 209 10.45 0.40 8.20
CA LEU A 209 11.57 0.34 7.26
C LEU A 209 12.72 -0.40 7.93
N PRO A 210 12.76 -1.75 7.90
CA PRO A 210 13.87 -2.50 8.47
C PRO A 210 15.18 -2.12 7.76
N GLY A 211 16.17 -1.68 8.51
CA GLY A 211 17.51 -1.45 7.99
C GLY A 211 18.15 -2.75 7.48
N LYS A 212 19.30 -2.63 6.78
CA LYS A 212 20.03 -3.78 6.19
C LYS A 212 20.39 -4.89 7.20
N SER A 213 20.51 -4.56 8.49
CA SER A 213 20.86 -5.48 9.57
C SER A 213 19.67 -6.14 10.28
N ASN A 214 18.44 -5.68 10.03
CA ASN A 214 17.24 -6.11 10.76
C ASN A 214 16.39 -7.14 9.97
N GLY A 215 17.06 -8.07 9.27
CA GLY A 215 16.38 -9.12 8.51
C GLY A 215 15.44 -9.98 9.35
N ASP A 216 15.73 -10.13 10.64
CA ASP A 216 14.93 -10.91 11.61
C ASP A 216 13.58 -10.29 11.95
N VAL A 217 13.33 -9.03 11.54
CA VAL A 217 12.04 -8.35 11.73
C VAL A 217 11.01 -8.82 10.70
N LEU A 218 11.47 -9.37 9.58
CA LEU A 218 10.59 -9.80 8.49
C LEU A 218 10.02 -11.21 8.75
N PRO A 219 8.76 -11.45 8.36
CA PRO A 219 8.20 -12.79 8.39
C PRO A 219 9.01 -13.72 7.49
N ARG A 220 9.32 -14.92 8.02
CA ARG A 220 10.06 -15.96 7.29
C ARG A 220 9.30 -16.44 6.05
N ARG A 221 7.97 -16.42 6.11
CA ARG A 221 7.08 -16.83 5.03
C ARG A 221 6.33 -15.61 4.50
N ILE A 222 6.37 -15.43 3.19
CA ILE A 222 5.60 -14.42 2.46
C ILE A 222 4.78 -15.16 1.42
N ASP A 223 3.47 -15.06 1.52
CA ASP A 223 2.53 -15.63 0.56
C ASP A 223 2.26 -14.63 -0.57
N LYS A 224 2.01 -15.15 -1.77
CA LYS A 224 1.67 -14.31 -2.93
C LYS A 224 0.32 -13.62 -2.69
N ILE A 225 0.25 -12.33 -3.05
CA ILE A 225 -1.00 -11.59 -3.06
C ILE A 225 -1.77 -11.95 -4.34
N PRO A 226 -3.08 -12.23 -4.28
CA PRO A 226 -3.90 -12.48 -5.46
C PRO A 226 -4.15 -11.19 -6.25
N VAL A 227 -4.55 -11.34 -7.52
CA VAL A 227 -5.05 -10.18 -8.29
C VAL A 227 -6.25 -9.58 -7.56
N ALA A 228 -6.31 -8.26 -7.49
CA ALA A 228 -7.39 -7.54 -6.83
C ALA A 228 -8.76 -7.90 -7.42
N ASP A 229 -9.79 -7.90 -6.57
CA ASP A 229 -11.17 -8.11 -6.98
C ASP A 229 -11.57 -7.13 -8.10
N LYS A 230 -12.34 -7.61 -9.09
CA LYS A 230 -12.84 -6.80 -10.21
C LYS A 230 -13.74 -5.65 -9.75
N ALA A 231 -14.34 -5.74 -8.56
CA ALA A 231 -15.11 -4.66 -7.95
C ALA A 231 -14.25 -3.42 -7.65
N ILE A 232 -12.94 -3.59 -7.43
CA ILE A 232 -12.01 -2.49 -7.19
C ILE A 232 -11.62 -1.86 -8.53
N SER A 233 -12.06 -0.62 -8.76
CA SER A 233 -11.82 0.07 -10.03
C SER A 233 -10.35 0.45 -10.23
N ARG A 234 -9.75 -0.05 -11.31
CA ARG A 234 -8.37 0.26 -11.71
C ARG A 234 -8.16 1.74 -12.02
N ILE A 235 -9.18 2.39 -12.59
CA ILE A 235 -9.16 3.81 -12.94
C ILE A 235 -9.11 4.65 -11.66
N LYS A 236 -10.02 4.35 -10.71
CA LYS A 236 -10.03 5.02 -9.40
C LYS A 236 -8.74 4.75 -8.63
N LEU A 237 -8.20 3.53 -8.68
CA LEU A 237 -6.90 3.19 -8.07
C LEU A 237 -5.77 4.02 -8.67
N SER A 238 -5.71 4.17 -9.99
CA SER A 238 -4.65 4.95 -10.66
C SER A 238 -4.68 6.42 -10.20
N ARG A 239 -5.87 7.05 -10.17
CA ARG A 239 -6.04 8.40 -9.60
C ARG A 239 -5.67 8.45 -8.12
N TRP A 240 -6.15 7.48 -7.34
CA TRP A 240 -5.91 7.38 -5.90
C TRP A 240 -4.42 7.26 -5.57
N THR A 241 -3.64 6.51 -6.36
CA THR A 241 -2.19 6.35 -6.16
C THR A 241 -1.47 7.68 -6.39
N GLY A 242 -1.85 8.42 -7.43
CA GLY A 242 -1.23 9.70 -7.79
C GLY A 242 -0.58 9.64 -9.17
N GLU A 243 -0.05 10.78 -9.60
CA GLU A 243 0.48 10.95 -10.96
C GLU A 243 1.92 10.43 -11.09
N MET A 244 2.31 10.18 -12.34
CA MET A 244 3.67 9.80 -12.72
C MET A 244 4.28 10.84 -13.66
N GLN A 245 5.59 10.97 -13.59
CA GLN A 245 6.38 11.71 -14.56
C GLN A 245 7.36 10.76 -15.27
N ARG A 246 7.61 11.03 -16.55
CA ARG A 246 8.64 10.31 -17.29
C ARG A 246 10.00 10.79 -16.81
N ARG A 247 10.92 9.88 -16.53
CA ARG A 247 12.31 10.23 -16.28
C ARG A 247 12.85 10.97 -17.51
N GLY A 248 13.24 12.22 -17.32
CA GLY A 248 13.92 12.98 -18.37
C GLY A 248 15.21 12.26 -18.77
N SER A 249 15.49 12.21 -20.08
CA SER A 249 16.87 12.00 -20.54
C SER A 249 17.62 13.29 -20.25
N LEU A 250 18.63 13.23 -19.38
CA LEU A 250 19.69 14.24 -19.37
C LEU A 250 20.45 14.18 -20.70
#